data_AF-A0AAV8CHH2-F1
#
_entry.id   AF-A0AAV8CHH2-F1
#
_cell.length_a   1.000
_cell.length_b   1.000
_cell.length_c   1.000
_cell.angle_alpha   90.00
_cell.angle_beta   90.00
_cell.angle_gamma   90.00
#
_symmetry.space_group_name_H-M   'P 1'
#
loop_
_entity.id
_entity.type
_entity.pdbx_description
1 polymer ?
#
loop_
_entity_poly.entity_id
_entity_poly.type
_entity_poly.pdbx_seq_one_letter_code
_entity_poly.pdbx_strand_id
1 'polypeptide(L)'
;MDEREFRRLLNLFPVVRSRTYCQAEAASSSGTASTITEEKQTREVQNEGKADVEDPFWQKLKTEAERKYLLFQVGPNKAEQFVRAFRDAHEKLVYKKLSVDAAQSFISRARK
;
A
#
# COMPACT_ATOMS: atom_id res chain seq x y z
N MET A 1 -1.57 -3.35 45.54
CA MET A 1 -1.84 -3.96 44.22
C MET A 1 -1.70 -5.45 44.42
N ASP A 2 -2.73 -6.21 44.09
CA ASP A 2 -2.72 -7.66 44.30
C ASP A 2 -1.95 -8.37 43.17
N GLU A 3 -1.33 -9.52 43.46
CA GLU A 3 -0.57 -10.32 42.46
C GLU A 3 -1.42 -10.61 41.20
N ARG A 4 -2.72 -10.83 41.39
CA ARG A 4 -3.69 -11.04 40.29
C ARG A 4 -3.88 -9.80 39.43
N GLU A 5 -3.90 -8.61 40.03
CA GLU A 5 -4.01 -7.33 39.33
C GLU A 5 -2.73 -7.02 38.57
N PHE A 6 -1.57 -7.27 39.20
CA PHE A 6 -0.26 -7.10 38.57
C PHE A 6 -0.10 -8.01 37.35
N ARG A 7 -0.49 -9.28 37.46
CA ARG A 7 -0.47 -10.23 36.33
C ARG A 7 -1.36 -9.79 35.17
N ARG A 8 -2.56 -9.28 35.48
CA ARG A 8 -3.48 -8.75 34.47
C ARG A 8 -2.84 -7.59 33.74
N LEU A 9 -2.23 -6.66 34.46
CA LEU A 9 -1.57 -5.48 33.89
C LEU A 9 -0.42 -5.85 32.95
N LEU A 10 0.40 -6.85 33.30
CA LEU A 10 1.48 -7.33 32.43
C LEU A 10 0.98 -7.89 31.09
N ASN A 11 -0.20 -8.51 31.08
CA ASN A 11 -0.79 -9.06 29.85
C ASN A 11 -1.37 -7.97 28.91
N LEU A 12 -1.55 -6.72 29.37
CA LEU A 12 -1.97 -5.62 28.49
C LEU A 12 -0.82 -5.09 27.63
N PHE A 13 0.43 -5.31 28.03
CA PHE A 13 1.56 -4.85 27.24
C PHE A 13 1.75 -5.77 26.03
N PRO A 14 1.80 -5.22 24.81
CA PRO A 14 2.12 -6.02 23.64
C PRO A 14 3.50 -6.64 23.83
N VAL A 15 3.62 -7.93 23.51
CA VAL A 15 4.90 -8.62 23.57
C VAL A 15 5.81 -8.01 22.51
N VAL A 16 6.72 -7.15 22.94
CA VAL A 16 7.74 -6.55 22.07
C VAL A 16 8.78 -7.62 21.79
N ARG A 17 8.63 -8.30 20.64
CA ARG A 17 9.63 -9.23 20.14
C ARG A 17 10.59 -8.49 19.22
N SER A 18 11.88 -8.80 19.29
CA SER A 18 12.84 -8.26 18.33
C SER A 18 12.45 -8.70 16.91
N ARG A 19 12.83 -7.92 15.90
CA ARG A 19 12.57 -8.22 14.49
C ARG A 19 13.07 -9.62 14.06
N THR A 20 14.07 -10.15 14.77
CA THR A 20 14.70 -11.45 14.51
C THR A 20 14.09 -12.60 15.33
N TYR A 21 13.09 -12.36 16.18
CA TYR A 21 12.50 -13.41 17.01
C TYR A 21 11.97 -14.58 16.17
N CYS A 22 11.27 -14.30 15.06
CA CYS A 22 10.76 -15.34 14.16
C CYS A 22 11.87 -16.11 13.40
N GLN A 23 13.11 -15.59 13.35
CA GLN A 23 14.25 -16.29 12.76
C GLN A 23 14.80 -17.39 13.67
N ALA A 24 14.70 -17.23 14.99
CA ALA A 24 15.15 -18.24 15.95
C ALA A 24 14.25 -19.49 15.90
N GLU A 25 12.95 -19.29 15.74
CA GLU A 25 11.97 -20.38 15.62
C GLU A 25 12.12 -21.13 14.28
N ALA A 26 12.47 -20.40 13.20
CA ALA A 26 12.71 -20.97 11.88
C ALA A 26 14.05 -21.76 11.81
N ALA A 27 15.00 -21.49 12.70
CA ALA A 27 16.27 -22.22 12.77
C ALA A 27 16.15 -23.58 13.46
N SER A 28 15.08 -23.82 14.23
CA SER A 28 14.86 -25.09 14.93
C SER A 28 13.92 -26.06 14.19
N SER A 29 13.37 -25.67 13.04
CA SER A 29 12.65 -26.57 12.13
C SER A 29 13.56 -26.98 10.96
N SER A 30 14.35 -28.03 11.18
CA SER A 30 15.09 -28.73 10.13
C SER A 30 14.14 -29.20 9.02
N GLY A 31 14.44 -28.86 7.77
CA GLY A 31 14.05 -29.72 6.64
C GLY A 31 13.78 -29.04 5.30
N THR A 32 14.73 -29.24 4.39
CA THR A 32 14.60 -29.31 2.91
C THR A 32 14.94 -28.05 2.11
N ALA A 33 15.98 -28.24 1.30
CA ALA A 33 16.64 -27.35 0.37
C ALA A 33 15.72 -26.73 -0.69
N SER A 34 16.14 -25.57 -1.22
CA SER A 34 16.40 -25.38 -2.66
C SER A 34 17.03 -24.00 -2.89
N THR A 35 18.33 -24.02 -3.18
CA THR A 35 19.06 -22.99 -3.91
C THR A 35 18.53 -22.89 -5.33
N ILE A 36 17.99 -21.75 -5.77
CA ILE A 36 17.88 -21.42 -7.21
C ILE A 36 18.10 -19.90 -7.39
N THR A 37 19.30 -19.62 -7.89
CA THR A 37 19.76 -18.57 -8.83
C THR A 37 18.83 -17.45 -9.28
N GLU A 38 19.45 -16.26 -9.34
CA GLU A 38 19.06 -15.08 -10.11
C GLU A 38 18.70 -15.42 -11.56
N GLU A 39 17.48 -15.07 -11.99
CA GLU A 39 17.19 -14.86 -13.42
C GLU A 39 16.29 -13.64 -13.62
N LYS A 40 16.77 -12.77 -14.50
CA LYS A 40 16.06 -11.67 -15.15
C LYS A 40 14.68 -12.13 -15.64
N GLN A 41 13.64 -11.46 -15.18
CA GLN A 41 12.37 -11.43 -15.89
C GLN A 41 11.85 -10.00 -15.95
N THR A 42 12.19 -9.31 -17.05
CA THR A 42 11.40 -8.19 -17.56
C THR A 42 10.00 -8.72 -17.86
N ARG A 43 9.10 -8.59 -16.87
CA ARG A 43 7.67 -8.76 -17.10
C ARG A 43 7.15 -7.45 -17.64
N GLU A 44 6.95 -7.42 -18.95
CA GLU A 44 5.94 -6.55 -19.56
C GLU A 44 4.60 -6.93 -18.95
N VAL A 45 4.19 -6.21 -17.91
CA VAL A 45 2.86 -6.35 -17.34
C VAL A 45 1.94 -5.49 -18.19
N GLN A 46 1.37 -6.11 -19.24
CA GLN A 46 0.05 -5.73 -19.71
C GLN A 46 -0.93 -5.95 -18.55
N ASN A 47 -1.01 -4.97 -17.64
CA ASN A 47 -2.09 -4.90 -16.67
C ASN A 47 -3.20 -4.10 -17.35
N GLU A 48 -4.07 -4.82 -18.05
CA GLU A 48 -5.34 -4.31 -18.48
C GLU A 48 -6.07 -3.81 -17.23
N GLY A 49 -6.11 -2.48 -17.09
CA GLY A 49 -6.41 -1.77 -15.86
C GLY A 49 -7.81 -2.02 -15.32
N LYS A 50 -8.00 -3.14 -14.63
CA LYS A 50 -8.91 -3.23 -13.49
C LYS A 50 -8.16 -2.67 -12.27
N ALA A 51 -7.82 -1.38 -12.32
CA ALA A 51 -7.47 -0.64 -11.11
C ALA A 51 -8.76 -0.45 -10.30
N ASP A 52 -9.10 -1.54 -9.64
CA ASP A 52 -9.56 -1.65 -8.29
C ASP A 52 -10.57 -0.59 -7.86
N VAL A 53 -11.85 -0.97 -7.95
CA VAL A 53 -12.95 -0.24 -7.33
C VAL A 53 -12.82 -0.25 -5.78
N GLU A 54 -11.91 -1.07 -5.22
CA GLU A 54 -11.74 -1.27 -3.78
C GLU A 54 -10.50 -0.60 -3.17
N ASP A 55 -9.65 0.08 -3.95
CA ASP A 55 -8.53 0.83 -3.35
C ASP A 55 -9.07 1.90 -2.37
N PRO A 56 -8.67 1.86 -1.09
CA PRO A 56 -9.10 2.81 -0.08
C PRO A 56 -8.86 4.28 -0.47
N PHE A 57 -7.82 4.54 -1.28
CA PHE A 57 -7.54 5.88 -1.79
C PHE A 57 -8.64 6.37 -2.74
N TRP A 58 -9.03 5.55 -3.74
CA TRP A 58 -10.03 5.94 -4.73
C TRP A 58 -11.42 6.11 -4.11
N GLN A 59 -11.76 5.32 -3.09
CA GLN A 59 -13.01 5.50 -2.34
C GLN A 59 -13.03 6.80 -1.53
N LYS A 60 -11.92 7.15 -0.87
CA LYS A 60 -11.78 8.44 -0.16
C LYS A 60 -11.83 9.62 -1.12
N LEU A 61 -11.18 9.52 -2.28
CA LEU A 61 -11.23 10.57 -3.30
C LEU A 61 -12.66 10.78 -3.82
N LYS A 62 -13.38 9.68 -4.10
CA LYS A 62 -14.77 9.73 -4.57
C LYS A 62 -15.69 10.38 -3.55
N THR A 63 -15.63 9.94 -2.29
CA THR A 63 -16.45 10.50 -1.21
C THR A 63 -16.16 11.98 -0.96
N GLU A 64 -14.89 12.40 -0.98
CA GLU A 64 -14.53 13.81 -0.80
C GLU A 64 -14.91 14.67 -2.02
N ALA A 65 -14.78 14.15 -3.24
CA ALA A 65 -15.24 14.82 -4.45
C ALA A 65 -16.77 14.99 -4.40
N GLU A 66 -17.52 13.94 -4.10
CA GLU A 66 -18.97 14.02 -3.93
C GLU A 66 -19.35 15.05 -2.87
N ARG A 67 -18.69 15.03 -1.70
CA ARG A 67 -18.91 15.99 -0.63
C ARG A 67 -18.71 17.43 -1.09
N LYS A 68 -17.59 17.73 -1.76
CA LYS A 68 -17.29 19.07 -2.27
C LYS A 68 -18.31 19.50 -3.31
N TYR A 69 -18.61 18.66 -4.29
CA TYR A 69 -19.49 18.99 -5.41
C TYR A 69 -20.97 19.08 -4.99
N LEU A 70 -21.43 18.28 -4.02
CA LEU A 70 -22.73 18.46 -3.35
C LEU A 70 -22.81 19.81 -2.63
N LEU A 71 -21.75 20.20 -1.91
CA LEU A 71 -21.71 21.47 -1.18
C LEU A 71 -21.77 22.69 -2.12
N PHE A 72 -21.18 22.58 -3.31
CA PHE A 72 -21.16 23.64 -4.31
C PHE A 72 -22.40 23.66 -5.23
N GLN A 73 -23.42 22.82 -4.99
CA GLN A 73 -24.58 22.60 -5.89
C GLN A 73 -24.21 22.23 -7.34
N VAL A 74 -22.97 21.83 -7.55
CA VAL A 74 -22.47 21.39 -8.85
C VAL A 74 -22.70 19.89 -8.88
N GLY A 75 -23.93 19.49 -9.25
CA GLY A 75 -24.49 18.15 -9.05
C GLY A 75 -23.59 16.92 -9.32
N PRO A 76 -24.01 15.74 -8.83
CA PRO A 76 -23.18 14.53 -8.69
C PRO A 76 -22.45 14.10 -9.97
N ASN A 77 -23.01 14.38 -11.13
CA ASN A 77 -22.38 14.12 -12.44
C ASN A 77 -20.98 14.75 -12.60
N LYS A 78 -20.72 15.94 -12.04
CA LYS A 78 -19.40 16.58 -12.17
C LYS A 78 -18.36 15.97 -11.22
N ALA A 79 -18.79 15.45 -10.07
CA ALA A 79 -17.92 14.73 -9.15
C ALA A 79 -17.40 13.45 -9.80
N GLU A 80 -18.28 12.68 -10.44
CA GLU A 80 -17.89 11.48 -11.18
C GLU A 80 -16.94 11.78 -12.34
N GLN A 81 -17.22 12.85 -13.11
CA GLN A 81 -16.31 13.30 -14.16
C GLN A 81 -14.93 13.68 -13.62
N PHE A 82 -14.87 14.36 -12.47
CA PHE A 82 -13.60 14.70 -11.83
C PHE A 82 -12.81 13.45 -11.43
N VAL A 83 -13.47 12.50 -10.76
CA VAL A 83 -12.82 11.25 -10.32
C VAL A 83 -12.31 10.45 -11.53
N ARG A 84 -13.07 10.40 -12.63
CA ARG A 84 -12.64 9.77 -13.89
C ARG A 84 -11.45 10.49 -14.52
N ALA A 85 -11.51 11.81 -14.66
CA ALA A 85 -10.42 12.60 -15.23
C ALA A 85 -9.12 12.48 -14.42
N PHE A 86 -9.23 12.45 -13.08
CA PHE A 86 -8.08 12.26 -12.21
C PHE A 86 -7.46 10.88 -12.39
N ARG A 87 -8.29 9.83 -12.52
CA ARG A 87 -7.81 8.46 -12.79
C ARG A 87 -7.05 8.39 -14.11
N ASP A 88 -7.60 8.97 -15.18
CA ASP A 88 -6.96 9.00 -16.49
C ASP A 88 -5.63 9.77 -16.46
N ALA A 89 -5.60 10.89 -15.73
CA ALA A 89 -4.38 11.67 -15.54
C ALA A 89 -3.32 10.87 -14.77
N HIS A 90 -3.71 10.21 -13.68
CA HIS A 90 -2.84 9.35 -12.88
C HIS A 90 -2.27 8.21 -13.73
N GLU A 91 -3.10 7.53 -14.50
CA GLU A 91 -2.66 6.42 -15.35
C GLU A 91 -1.62 6.89 -16.39
N LYS A 92 -1.90 8.02 -17.06
CA LYS A 92 -0.97 8.61 -18.03
C LYS A 92 0.34 9.03 -17.36
N LEU A 93 0.27 9.64 -16.18
CA LEU A 93 1.45 10.15 -15.51
C LEU A 93 2.34 9.02 -14.98
N VAL A 94 1.74 8.06 -14.28
CA VAL A 94 2.46 7.02 -13.53
C VAL A 94 2.88 5.86 -14.42
N TYR A 95 2.00 5.37 -15.29
CA TYR A 95 2.29 4.16 -16.07
C TYR A 95 2.84 4.45 -17.47
N LYS A 96 2.48 5.59 -18.08
CA LYS A 96 2.88 5.90 -19.47
C LYS A 96 4.05 6.87 -19.56
N LYS A 97 4.08 7.91 -18.71
CA LYS A 97 5.07 9.00 -18.82
C LYS A 97 6.22 8.90 -17.81
N LEU A 98 6.03 8.22 -16.68
CA LEU A 98 7.08 8.12 -15.67
C LEU A 98 8.18 7.18 -16.16
N SER A 99 9.34 7.73 -16.46
CA SER A 99 10.53 6.91 -16.75
C SER A 99 11.06 6.28 -15.47
N VAL A 100 11.72 5.12 -15.60
CA VAL A 100 12.34 4.41 -14.47
C VAL A 100 13.38 5.27 -13.76
N ASP A 101 14.15 6.03 -14.53
CA ASP A 101 15.16 6.97 -14.00
C ASP A 101 14.52 8.09 -13.17
N ALA A 102 13.43 8.69 -13.68
CA ALA A 102 12.67 9.68 -12.92
C ALA A 102 12.10 9.06 -11.63
N ALA A 103 11.53 7.86 -11.69
CA ALA A 103 11.02 7.14 -10.51
C ALA A 103 12.12 6.90 -9.46
N GLN A 104 13.32 6.48 -9.87
CA GLN A 104 14.46 6.28 -8.97
C GLN A 104 14.94 7.59 -8.34
N SER A 105 14.92 8.70 -9.07
CA SER A 105 15.25 10.02 -8.52
C SER A 105 14.31 10.41 -7.37
N PHE A 106 13.00 10.11 -7.47
CA PHE A 106 12.04 10.38 -6.40
C PHE A 106 12.31 9.51 -5.17
N ILE A 107 12.59 8.22 -5.35
CA ILE A 107 12.85 7.28 -4.25
C ILE A 107 14.16 7.62 -3.53
N SER A 108 15.22 7.92 -4.28
CA SER A 108 16.53 8.30 -3.73
C SER A 108 16.47 9.62 -2.95
N ARG A 109 15.65 10.57 -3.41
CA ARG A 109 15.43 11.83 -2.71
C ARG A 109 14.58 11.68 -1.44
N ALA A 110 13.62 10.76 -1.43
CA ALA A 110 12.77 10.50 -0.26
C ALA A 110 13.51 9.78 0.89
N ARG A 111 14.69 9.21 0.64
CA ARG A 111 15.52 8.52 1.64
C ARG A 111 16.57 9.41 2.31
N LYS A 112 16.66 10.68 1.92
CA LYS A 112 17.56 11.68 2.50
C LYS A 112 16.84 12.48 3.57
#